data_AF-A0A1G6NBD3-F1
#
_entry.id   AF-A0A1G6NBD3-F1
#
_cell.length_a   1.000
_cell.length_b   1.000
_cell.length_c   1.000
_cell.angle_alpha   90.00
_cell.angle_beta   90.00
_cell.angle_gamma   90.00
#
_symmetry.space_group_name_H-M   'P 1'
#
loop_
_entity.id
_entity.type
_entity.pdbx_description
1 polymer ?
#
loop_
_entity_poly.entity_id
_entity_poly.type
_entity_poly.pdbx_seq_one_letter_code
_entity_poly.pdbx_strand_id
1 'polypeptide(L)'
;MSNNIIQLNQELIHNELKDLVKNSVEETLNALLDHEAENLVNAQKYERSANRQGYRAGHYNRKLQTTAGNVDLKVPKLKGLS
;
A
#
# COMPACT_ATOMS: atom_id res chain seq x y z
N MET A 1 -17.47 -25.49 38.23
CA MET A 1 -16.97 -25.35 36.85
C MET A 1 -17.09 -23.89 36.47
N SER A 2 -16.02 -23.12 36.62
CA SER A 2 -16.01 -21.70 36.26
C SER A 2 -16.05 -21.58 34.74
N ASN A 3 -17.17 -21.10 34.21
CA ASN A 3 -17.30 -20.73 32.82
C ASN A 3 -16.20 -19.72 32.49
N ASN A 4 -15.29 -20.06 31.57
CA ASN A 4 -14.32 -19.12 31.02
C ASN A 4 -15.11 -18.09 30.20
N ILE A 5 -15.67 -17.09 30.89
CA ILE A 5 -16.28 -15.92 30.28
C ILE A 5 -15.12 -15.13 29.70
N ILE A 6 -14.88 -15.31 28.41
CA ILE A 6 -14.00 -14.43 27.64
C ILE A 6 -14.58 -13.03 27.81
N GLN A 7 -13.92 -12.20 28.63
CA GLN A 7 -14.24 -10.78 28.72
C GLN A 7 -13.81 -10.15 27.41
N LEU A 8 -14.75 -10.11 26.46
CA LEU A 8 -14.56 -9.52 25.15
C LEU A 8 -14.49 -8.00 25.35
N ASN A 9 -13.28 -7.47 25.40
CA ASN A 9 -13.07 -6.04 25.52
C ASN A 9 -13.30 -5.39 24.15
N GLN A 10 -14.55 -4.98 23.90
CA GLN A 10 -15.04 -4.44 22.63
C GLN A 10 -14.15 -3.32 22.07
N GLU A 11 -13.59 -2.48 22.95
CA GLU A 11 -12.72 -1.37 22.58
C GLU A 11 -11.39 -1.83 21.99
N LEU A 12 -10.78 -2.88 22.54
CA LEU A 12 -9.53 -3.44 22.02
C LEU A 12 -9.71 -4.01 20.61
N ILE A 13 -10.77 -4.81 20.41
CA ILE A 13 -11.06 -5.43 19.11
C ILE A 13 -11.34 -4.38 18.04
N HIS A 14 -12.10 -3.34 18.37
CA HIS A 14 -12.42 -2.30 17.42
C HIS A 14 -11.18 -1.50 16.98
N ASN A 15 -10.23 -1.28 17.89
CA ASN A 15 -8.97 -0.62 17.56
C ASN A 15 -8.06 -1.54 16.72
N GLU A 16 -7.90 -2.80 17.10
CA GLU A 16 -7.11 -3.76 16.32
C GLU A 16 -7.66 -3.94 14.90
N LEU A 17 -8.98 -4.07 14.75
CA LEU A 17 -9.62 -4.17 13.44
C LEU A 17 -9.41 -2.90 12.59
N LYS A 18 -9.46 -1.71 13.20
CA LYS A 18 -9.18 -0.46 12.49
C LYS A 18 -7.74 -0.40 11.99
N ASP A 19 -6.78 -0.80 12.81
CA ASP A 19 -5.37 -0.81 12.43
C ASP A 19 -5.10 -1.85 11.33
N LEU A 20 -5.71 -3.03 11.42
CA LEU A 20 -5.63 -4.06 10.37
C LEU A 20 -6.20 -3.56 9.04
N VAL A 21 -7.38 -2.93 9.05
CA VAL A 21 -7.99 -2.38 7.85
C VAL A 21 -7.13 -1.26 7.27
N LYS A 22 -6.63 -0.36 8.11
CA LYS A 22 -5.74 0.72 7.66
C LYS A 22 -4.47 0.18 7.01
N ASN A 23 -3.81 -0.80 7.62
CA ASN A 23 -2.59 -1.40 7.08
C ASN A 23 -2.88 -2.11 5.75
N SER A 24 -3.98 -2.85 5.66
CA SER A 24 -4.40 -3.51 4.42
C SER A 24 -4.67 -2.50 3.30
N VAL A 25 -5.32 -1.37 3.60
CA VAL A 25 -5.54 -0.29 2.63
C VAL A 25 -4.22 0.33 2.19
N GLU A 26 -3.30 0.57 3.12
CA GLU A 26 -1.97 1.13 2.78
C GLU A 26 -1.16 0.18 1.88
N GLU A 27 -1.12 -1.11 2.21
CA GLU A 27 -0.41 -2.12 1.42
C GLU A 27 -1.02 -2.27 0.03
N THR A 28 -2.34 -2.37 -0.07
CA THR A 28 -3.04 -2.54 -1.36
C THR A 28 -2.84 -1.32 -2.26
N LEU A 29 -2.96 -0.10 -1.73
CA LEU A 29 -2.73 1.11 -2.51
C LEU A 29 -1.28 1.22 -2.99
N ASN A 30 -0.31 0.89 -2.15
CA ASN A 30 1.10 0.89 -2.55
C ASN A 30 1.39 -0.17 -3.62
N ALA A 31 0.81 -1.37 -3.50
CA ALA A 31 0.94 -2.41 -4.51
C ALA A 31 0.31 -2.00 -5.86
N LEU A 32 -0.84 -1.32 -5.84
CA LEU A 32 -1.48 -0.80 -7.04
C LEU A 32 -0.62 0.27 -7.72
N LEU A 33 -0.03 1.20 -6.96
CA LEU A 33 0.89 2.20 -7.50
C LEU A 33 2.11 1.55 -8.15
N ASP A 34 2.64 0.49 -7.52
CA ASP A 34 3.75 -0.26 -8.10
C ASP A 34 3.36 -0.93 -9.40
N HIS A 35 2.21 -1.61 -9.45
CA HIS A 35 1.71 -2.25 -10.67
C HIS A 35 1.42 -1.23 -11.79
N GLU A 36 0.81 -0.09 -11.47
CA GLU A 36 0.58 0.98 -12.44
C GLU A 36 1.90 1.49 -13.03
N ALA A 37 2.93 1.66 -12.21
CA ALA A 37 4.25 2.06 -12.67
C ALA A 37 4.92 1.01 -13.57
N GLU A 38 4.65 -0.29 -13.39
CA GLU A 38 5.12 -1.35 -14.31
C GLU A 38 4.44 -1.25 -15.66
N ASN A 39 3.12 -1.03 -15.66
CA ASN A 39 2.33 -0.87 -16.89
C ASN A 39 2.76 0.37 -17.68
N LEU A 40 3.00 1.50 -17.01
CA LEU A 40 3.46 2.72 -17.67
C LEU A 40 4.87 2.57 -18.27
N VAL A 41 5.75 1.82 -17.59
CA VAL A 41 7.13 1.60 -18.04
C VAL A 41 7.22 0.43 -19.03
N ASN A 42 6.18 -0.41 -19.17
CA ASN A 42 6.18 -1.68 -19.90
C ASN A 42 7.31 -2.64 -19.46
N ALA A 43 7.69 -2.59 -18.19
CA ALA A 43 8.69 -3.49 -17.61
C ALA A 43 8.57 -3.57 -16.09
N GLN A 44 8.82 -4.76 -15.56
CA GLN A 44 8.92 -5.03 -14.14
C GLN A 44 10.16 -4.36 -13.51
N LYS A 45 10.20 -4.34 -12.18
CA LYS A 45 11.36 -3.83 -11.45
C LYS A 45 12.62 -4.63 -11.79
N TYR A 46 13.65 -3.92 -12.25
CA TYR A 46 14.93 -4.47 -12.72
C TYR A 46 14.87 -5.38 -13.96
N GLU A 47 13.72 -5.55 -14.59
CA GLU A 47 13.59 -6.34 -15.81
C GLU A 47 14.31 -5.67 -16.99
N ARG A 48 15.07 -6.45 -17.75
CA ARG A 48 15.65 -6.00 -19.01
C ARG A 48 14.68 -6.34 -20.14
N SER A 49 13.92 -5.34 -20.57
CA SER A 49 12.99 -5.43 -21.70
C SER A 49 13.36 -4.41 -22.76
N ALA A 50 13.32 -4.82 -24.03
CA ALA A 50 13.49 -3.92 -25.17
C ALA A 50 12.31 -2.94 -25.31
N ASN A 51 11.14 -3.29 -24.75
CA ASN A 51 9.93 -2.47 -24.81
C ASN A 51 9.84 -1.42 -23.70
N ARG A 52 10.85 -1.33 -22.82
CA ARG A 52 10.88 -0.42 -21.67
C ARG A 52 10.78 1.04 -22.11
N GLN A 53 9.74 1.74 -21.66
CA GLN A 53 9.46 3.15 -22.00
C GLN A 53 9.96 4.16 -20.95
N GLY A 54 10.55 3.68 -19.84
CA GLY A 54 11.05 4.57 -18.80
C GLY A 54 11.81 3.88 -17.68
N TYR A 55 12.24 4.67 -16.69
CA TYR A 55 12.98 4.19 -15.53
C TYR A 55 12.36 4.66 -14.22
N ARG A 56 12.49 3.80 -13.20
CA ARG A 56 12.11 4.13 -11.81
C ARG A 56 13.25 4.89 -11.14
N ALA A 57 12.94 6.05 -10.57
CA ALA A 57 13.86 6.97 -9.91
C ALA A 57 13.55 7.08 -8.40
N GLY A 58 13.25 5.95 -7.76
CA GLY A 58 12.86 5.88 -6.35
C GLY A 58 11.39 6.25 -6.11
N HIS A 59 11.09 6.70 -4.90
CA HIS A 59 9.74 7.06 -4.45
C HIS A 59 9.75 8.40 -3.71
N TYR A 60 8.61 9.07 -3.62
CA TYR A 60 8.36 10.06 -2.57
C TYR A 60 7.19 9.61 -1.70
N ASN A 61 7.18 10.07 -0.44
CA ASN A 61 6.12 9.75 0.49
C ASN A 61 5.02 10.81 0.41
N ARG A 62 3.76 10.38 0.40
CA ARG A 62 2.59 11.25 0.44
C ARG A 62 1.54 10.66 1.39
N LYS A 63 1.04 11.48 2.31
CA LYS A 63 -0.09 11.12 3.17
C LYS A 63 -1.41 11.23 2.41
N LEU A 64 -2.24 10.20 2.49
CA LEU A 64 -3.60 10.21 1.95
C LEU A 64 -4.59 10.03 3.11
N GLN A 65 -5.57 10.93 3.20
CA GLN A 65 -6.68 10.75 4.15
C GLN A 65 -7.69 9.77 3.56
N THR A 66 -7.96 8.68 4.26
CA THR A 66 -9.00 7.70 3.91
C THR A 66 -10.00 7.57 5.05
N THR A 67 -11.14 6.92 4.79
CA THR A 67 -12.14 6.62 5.83
C THR A 67 -11.59 5.72 6.94
N ALA A 68 -10.61 4.86 6.62
CA ALA A 68 -9.90 4.01 7.60
C ALA A 68 -8.81 4.75 8.38
N GLY A 69 -8.48 6.00 7.99
CA GLY A 69 -7.44 6.82 8.60
C GLY A 69 -6.43 7.37 7.60
N ASN A 70 -5.41 8.05 8.10
CA ASN A 70 -4.31 8.55 7.28
C ASN A 70 -3.36 7.40 6.95
N VAL A 71 -3.12 7.14 5.66
CA VAL A 71 -2.18 6.13 5.16
C VAL A 71 -0.98 6.79 4.47
N ASP A 72 0.17 6.14 4.52
CA ASP A 72 1.40 6.61 3.87
C ASP A 72 1.62 5.92 2.52
N LEU A 73 1.57 6.71 1.44
CA LEU A 73 1.81 6.22 0.08
C LEU A 73 3.25 6.46 -0.34
N LYS A 74 3.88 5.43 -0.91
CA LYS A 74 5.21 5.46 -1.54
C LYS A 74 5.03 5.60 -3.04
N VAL A 75 4.81 6.82 -3.50
CA VAL A 75 4.49 7.07 -4.91
C VAL A 75 5.75 6.91 -5.78
N PRO A 76 5.75 6.02 -6.81
CA PRO A 76 6.89 5.83 -7.69
C PRO A 76 7.22 7.10 -8.47
N LYS A 77 8.51 7.43 -8.56
CA LYS A 77 9.01 8.47 -9.46
C LYS A 77 9.44 7.81 -10.76
N LEU A 78 8.88 8.25 -11.88
CA LEU A 78 9.22 7.75 -13.21
C LEU A 78 9.98 8.83 -13.98
N LYS A 79 10.95 8.41 -14.78
CA LYS A 79 11.79 9.29 -15.62
C LYS A 79 11.89 8.72 -17.03
N GLY A 80 11.90 9.62 -18.02
CA GLY A 80 12.07 9.26 -19.43
C GLY A 80 10.79 8.77 -20.11
N LEU A 81 9.64 8.92 -19.47
CA LEU A 81 8.33 8.76 -20.13
C LEU A 81 8.10 9.96 -21.06
N SER A 82 7.72 9.68 -22.31
CA SER A 82 7.40 10.67 -23.35
C SER A 82 5.89 10.82 -23.52
#